data_AF-A0A5B8S3C7-F1
#
_entry.id   AF-A0A5B8S3C7-F1
#
_cell.length_a   1.000
_cell.length_b   1.000
_cell.length_c   1.000
_cell.angle_alpha   90.00
_cell.angle_beta   90.00
_cell.angle_gamma   90.00
#
_symmetry.space_group_name_H-M   'P 1'
#
loop_
_entity.id
_entity.type
_entity.pdbx_description
1 polymer ?
#
loop_
_entity_poly.entity_id
_entity_poly.type
_entity_poly.pdbx_seq_one_letter_code
_entity_poly.pdbx_strand_id
1 'polypeptide(L)'
;MRSLFPFVLLLCALGGLQPLLASAPPDGSAAEIRPATMTPAEISAHNKALDRKHPDYIRCQRAEATGSLIGTKRTCRTNARWDAAALRGKR
;
A
#
# COMPACT_ATOMS: atom_id res chain seq x y z
N MET A 1 7.13 -35.33 55.21
CA MET A 1 5.74 -35.39 55.74
C MET A 1 5.10 -34.05 55.39
N ARG A 2 4.30 -34.01 54.32
CA ARG A 2 2.83 -34.13 54.35
C ARG A 2 2.15 -32.86 54.86
N SER A 3 1.56 -32.12 53.91
CA SER A 3 0.22 -31.49 53.98
C SER A 3 0.04 -30.37 55.03
N LEU A 4 -0.78 -29.33 54.85
CA LEU A 4 -2.05 -29.22 54.15
C LEU A 4 -2.21 -27.81 53.56
N PHE A 5 -2.57 -27.78 52.27
CA PHE A 5 -3.46 -26.77 51.71
C PHE A 5 -4.82 -26.82 52.44
N PRO A 6 -5.42 -25.66 52.74
CA PRO A 6 -6.85 -25.55 52.51
C PRO A 6 -7.23 -24.13 52.05
N PHE A 7 -7.36 -23.94 50.74
CA PHE A 7 -8.44 -23.11 50.19
C PHE A 7 -8.65 -23.53 48.73
N VAL A 8 -8.93 -24.83 48.58
CA VAL A 8 -9.59 -25.32 47.38
C VAL A 8 -11.00 -24.73 47.38
N LEU A 9 -11.45 -24.38 46.17
CA LEU A 9 -12.84 -24.17 45.76
C LEU A 9 -13.45 -22.80 46.13
N LEU A 10 -13.58 -21.91 45.13
CA LEU A 10 -14.90 -21.66 44.50
C LEU A 10 -14.83 -20.74 43.25
N LEU A 11 -15.59 -21.14 42.22
CA LEU A 11 -16.05 -20.41 41.00
C LEU A 11 -15.05 -20.24 39.85
N CYS A 12 -15.08 -21.07 38.80
CA CYS A 12 -16.07 -21.10 37.70
C CYS A 12 -16.42 -19.71 37.15
N ALA A 13 -15.85 -19.33 36.00
CA ALA A 13 -16.60 -19.08 34.77
C ALA A 13 -15.75 -18.37 33.70
N LEU A 14 -15.60 -19.04 32.56
CA LEU A 14 -15.72 -18.50 31.19
C LEU A 14 -15.23 -17.07 30.91
N GLY A 15 -14.11 -16.97 30.18
CA GLY A 15 -13.74 -15.78 29.43
C GLY A 15 -12.78 -16.15 28.31
N GLY A 16 -13.32 -16.53 27.15
CA GLY A 16 -12.56 -17.06 26.03
C GLY A 16 -11.40 -16.19 25.59
N LEU A 17 -10.25 -16.84 25.36
CA LEU A 17 -9.13 -16.28 24.62
C LEU A 17 -9.61 -16.07 23.17
N GLN A 18 -10.08 -14.87 22.86
CA GLN A 18 -10.46 -14.52 21.49
C GLN A 18 -9.19 -14.48 20.64
N PRO A 19 -9.12 -15.22 19.52
CA PRO A 19 -8.09 -14.95 18.54
C PRO A 19 -8.32 -13.53 18.05
N LEU A 20 -7.31 -12.68 18.23
CA LEU A 20 -7.26 -11.38 17.60
C LEU A 20 -7.24 -11.66 16.10
N LEU A 21 -8.42 -11.63 15.46
CA LEU A 21 -8.53 -11.52 14.03
C LEU A 21 -7.80 -10.22 13.68
N ALA A 22 -6.56 -10.37 13.22
CA ALA A 22 -5.88 -9.36 12.46
C ALA A 22 -6.73 -9.17 11.19
N SER A 23 -7.74 -8.31 11.30
CA SER A 23 -8.28 -7.59 10.17
C SER A 23 -7.12 -6.80 9.59
N ALA A 24 -6.40 -7.45 8.67
CA ALA A 24 -5.64 -6.73 7.66
C ALA A 24 -6.60 -5.66 7.13
N PRO A 25 -6.20 -4.38 7.11
CA PRO A 25 -7.07 -3.35 6.59
C PRO A 25 -7.52 -3.85 5.22
N PRO A 26 -8.83 -3.88 4.90
CA PRO A 26 -9.18 -3.88 3.51
C PRO A 26 -8.43 -2.67 2.96
N ASP A 27 -7.48 -2.91 2.05
CA ASP A 27 -6.92 -1.88 1.19
C ASP A 27 -8.12 -1.24 0.47
N GLY A 28 -8.79 -0.32 1.15
CA GLY A 28 -9.90 0.46 0.66
C GLY A 28 -9.34 1.23 -0.52
N SER A 29 -9.76 0.90 -1.74
CA SER A 29 -11.03 1.39 -2.28
C SER A 29 -11.08 2.92 -2.28
N ALA A 30 -10.07 3.55 -2.87
CA ALA A 30 -10.34 4.36 -4.05
C ALA A 30 -10.04 3.45 -5.25
N ALA A 31 -10.79 3.54 -6.35
CA ALA A 31 -10.43 2.84 -7.58
C ALA A 31 -8.93 3.05 -7.84
N GLU A 32 -8.09 2.01 -7.64
CA GLU A 32 -6.65 2.21 -7.70
C GLU A 32 -6.34 2.64 -9.13
N ILE A 33 -5.98 3.90 -9.29
CA ILE A 33 -5.61 4.44 -10.59
C ILE A 33 -4.39 3.63 -11.01
N ARG A 34 -4.49 2.91 -12.14
CA ARG A 34 -3.40 2.13 -12.72
C ARG A 34 -2.92 2.81 -14.00
N PRO A 35 -2.04 3.83 -13.92
CA PRO A 35 -1.55 4.53 -15.11
C PRO A 35 -0.82 3.63 -16.10
N ALA A 36 -0.37 2.45 -15.67
CA ALA A 36 0.31 1.47 -16.51
C ALA A 36 -0.62 0.82 -17.54
N THR A 37 -1.93 0.77 -17.29
CA THR A 37 -2.93 0.20 -18.21
C THR A 37 -3.67 1.26 -19.01
N MET A 38 -3.42 2.54 -18.74
CA MET A 38 -4.08 3.65 -19.43
C MET A 38 -3.29 4.07 -20.69
N THR A 39 -4.04 4.42 -21.73
CA THR A 39 -3.53 5.09 -22.92
C THR A 39 -3.15 6.56 -22.61
N PRO A 40 -2.32 7.20 -23.46
CA PRO A 40 -1.97 8.60 -23.28
C PRO A 40 -3.18 9.56 -23.29
N ALA A 41 -4.21 9.22 -24.06
CA ALA A 41 -5.44 10.01 -24.14
C ALA A 41 -6.22 9.97 -22.83
N GLU A 42 -6.38 8.78 -22.24
CA GLU A 42 -7.04 8.60 -20.94
C GLU A 42 -6.27 9.30 -19.82
N ILE A 43 -4.94 9.23 -19.84
CA ILE A 43 -4.09 9.95 -18.87
C ILE A 43 -4.28 11.47 -18.99
N SER A 44 -4.33 11.99 -20.22
CA SER A 44 -4.57 13.41 -20.47
C SER A 44 -5.95 13.84 -19.99
N ALA A 45 -6.99 13.05 -20.27
CA ALA A 45 -8.35 13.29 -19.81
C ALA A 45 -8.44 13.31 -18.27
N HIS A 46 -7.80 12.34 -17.60
CA HIS A 46 -7.71 12.29 -16.14
C HIS A 46 -6.99 13.52 -15.57
N ASN A 47 -5.84 13.88 -16.14
CA ASN A 47 -5.04 15.00 -15.66
C ASN A 47 -5.70 16.37 -15.88
N LYS A 48 -6.65 16.52 -16.81
CA LYS A 48 -7.38 17.79 -17.00
C LYS A 48 -8.21 18.18 -15.78
N ALA A 49 -8.64 17.22 -14.98
CA ALA A 49 -9.44 17.47 -13.78
C ALA A 49 -8.58 17.81 -12.55
N LEU A 50 -7.25 17.70 -12.66
CA LEU A 50 -6.33 17.78 -11.52
C LEU A 50 -5.28 18.86 -11.71
N ASP A 51 -4.90 19.52 -10.61
CA ASP A 51 -3.71 20.36 -10.62
C ASP A 51 -2.43 19.51 -10.76
N ARG A 52 -1.38 20.10 -11.35
CA ARG A 52 -0.10 19.42 -11.57
C ARG A 52 0.57 18.94 -10.28
N LYS A 53 0.30 19.59 -9.15
CA LYS A 53 0.80 19.22 -7.82
C LYS A 53 -0.11 18.24 -7.07
N HIS A 54 -1.27 17.90 -7.63
CA HIS A 54 -2.19 16.98 -6.98
C HIS A 54 -1.54 15.59 -6.78
N PRO A 55 -1.78 14.88 -5.66
CA PRO A 55 -1.21 13.56 -5.41
C PRO A 55 -1.58 12.53 -6.50
N ASP A 56 -2.80 12.61 -7.04
CA ASP A 56 -3.30 11.72 -8.10
C ASP A 56 -2.97 12.15 -9.53
N TYR A 57 -2.25 13.27 -9.68
CA TYR A 57 -1.79 13.69 -11.01
C TYR A 57 -0.81 12.66 -11.56
N ILE A 58 -1.07 12.18 -12.77
CA ILE A 58 -0.28 11.12 -13.40
C ILE A 58 0.90 11.76 -14.14
N ARG A 59 2.11 11.35 -13.76
CA ARG A 59 3.36 11.73 -14.41
C ARG A 59 4.02 10.51 -15.06
N CYS A 60 4.31 10.63 -16.35
CA CYS A 60 5.09 9.66 -17.10
C CYS A 60 6.54 10.11 -17.23
N GLN A 61 7.49 9.26 -16.82
CA GLN A 61 8.92 9.49 -16.97
C GLN A 61 9.52 8.44 -17.90
N ARG A 62 10.46 8.86 -18.75
CA ARG A 62 11.28 7.95 -19.57
C ARG A 62 12.53 7.64 -18.77
N ALA A 63 12.77 6.36 -18.53
CA ALA A 63 14.04 5.89 -18.00
C ALA A 63 14.93 5.52 -19.18
N GLU A 64 16.10 6.14 -19.26
CA GLU A 64 17.18 5.66 -20.12
C GLU A 64 17.69 4.36 -19.51
N ALA A 65 17.65 3.30 -20.30
CA ALA A 65 18.22 2.05 -19.87
C ALA A 65 19.74 2.08 -20.11
N THR A 66 20.50 1.59 -19.14
CA THR A 66 21.95 1.48 -19.27
C THR A 66 22.30 0.38 -20.28
N GLY A 67 22.60 0.76 -21.52
CA GLY A 67 23.08 -0.13 -22.57
C GLY A 67 22.60 0.28 -23.96
N SER A 68 23.50 0.20 -24.95
CA SER A 68 23.24 0.67 -26.33
C SER A 68 22.09 -0.04 -27.05
N LEU A 69 21.68 -1.23 -26.59
CA LEU A 69 20.63 -2.05 -27.19
C LEU A 69 19.33 -2.05 -26.39
N ILE A 70 19.30 -1.47 -25.19
CA ILE A 70 18.08 -1.47 -24.37
C ILE A 70 17.28 -0.21 -24.71
N GLY A 71 16.10 -0.41 -25.29
CA GLY A 71 15.18 0.67 -25.59
C GLY A 71 14.73 1.44 -24.34
N THR A 72 14.42 2.72 -24.51
CA THR A 72 13.90 3.57 -23.43
C THR A 72 12.56 3.05 -22.91
N LYS A 73 12.45 2.85 -21.59
CA LYS A 73 11.19 2.44 -20.95
C LYS A 73 10.42 3.65 -20.44
N ARG A 74 9.15 3.78 -20.82
CA ARG A 74 8.23 4.77 -20.23
C ARG A 74 7.53 4.17 -19.01
N THR A 75 7.63 4.85 -17.87
CA THR A 75 6.94 4.47 -16.63
C THR A 75 6.00 5.60 -16.22
N CYS A 76 4.71 5.32 -16.08
CA CYS A 76 3.70 6.27 -15.63
C CYS A 76 3.22 5.92 -14.22
N ARG A 77 3.20 6.91 -13.31
CA ARG A 77 2.73 6.76 -11.93
C ARG A 77 2.07 8.06 -11.47
N THR A 78 1.24 8.01 -10.43
CA THR A 78 0.77 9.23 -9.76
C THR A 78 1.90 9.93 -9.00
N ASN A 79 1.77 11.22 -8.74
CA ASN A 79 2.74 11.99 -7.96
C ASN A 79 3.01 11.34 -6.60
N ALA A 80 1.97 10.94 -5.86
CA ALA A 80 2.13 10.26 -4.58
C ALA A 80 2.98 8.97 -4.68
N ARG A 81 2.83 8.20 -5.77
CA ARG A 81 3.65 7.00 -6.02
C ARG A 81 5.08 7.32 -6.43
N TRP A 82 5.31 8.45 -7.08
CA TRP A 82 6.67 8.94 -7.35
C TRP A 82 7.37 9.35 -6.06
N ASP A 83 6.68 10.06 -5.18
CA ASP A 83 7.22 10.47 -3.88
C ASP A 83 7.55 9.24 -3.02
N ALA A 84 6.65 8.26 -2.95
CA ALA A 84 6.91 6.99 -2.28
C ALA A 84 8.10 6.23 -2.87
N ALA A 85 8.26 6.23 -4.21
CA ALA A 85 9.41 5.60 -4.85
C ALA A 85 10.73 6.34 -4.56
N ALA A 86 10.70 7.67 -4.53
CA ALA A 86 11.85 8.49 -4.19
C ALA A 86 12.27 8.29 -2.73
N LEU A 87 11.32 8.11 -1.80
CA LEU A 87 11.61 7.74 -0.41
C LEU A 87 12.31 6.38 -0.32
N ARG A 88 11.83 5.36 -1.06
CA ARG A 88 12.44 4.03 -1.08
C ARG A 88 13.85 3.99 -1.68
N GLY A 89 14.16 4.91 -2.60
CA GLY A 89 15.46 4.98 -3.27
C GLY A 89 16.56 5.69 -2.49
N LYS A 90 16.22 6.34 -1.36
CA LYS A 90 17.20 6.97 -0.46
C LYS A 90 17.79 5.88 0.45
N ARG A 91 19.00 5.42 0.11
CA ARG A 91 19.85 4.59 0.98
C ARG A 91 20.93 5.44 1.61
#